data_AF-A0A1B8TSK2-F1
#
_entry.id   AF-A0A1B8TSK2-F1
#
_cell.length_a   1.000
_cell.length_b   1.000
_cell.length_c   1.000
_cell.angle_alpha   90.00
_cell.angle_beta   90.00
_cell.angle_gamma   90.00
#
_symmetry.space_group_name_H-M   'P 1'
#
loop_
_entity.id
_entity.type
_entity.pdbx_description
1 polymer ?
#
loop_
_entity_poly.entity_id
_entity_poly.type
_entity_poly.pdbx_seq_one_letter_code
_entity_poly.pdbx_strand_id
1 'polypeptide(L)'
;MQTRDYDDYIYIASTLGFRKVDDSGLEIDASKETDGYCNLYANNISVSYLHSMNTFQINAIHYFEENHDEIFFALQLFLNEKYTNPEKELGFRSVNILDEHQNEMCFTEYTFIDLKNQKINIKMHKNRIITDK
;
A
#
# COMPACT_ATOMS: atom_id res chain seq x y z
N MET A 1 22.76 11.37 10.14
CA MET A 1 21.50 11.08 9.43
C MET A 1 20.42 11.11 10.50
N GLN A 2 19.54 12.11 10.50
CA GLN A 2 18.41 12.17 11.44
C GLN A 2 17.45 11.05 11.07
N THR A 3 17.11 10.18 12.03
CA THR A 3 16.03 9.20 11.90
C THR A 3 14.74 10.02 11.75
N ARG A 4 14.08 9.96 10.59
CA ARG A 4 12.71 10.44 10.45
C ARG A 4 11.84 9.56 11.33
N ASP A 5 11.05 10.16 12.21
CA ASP A 5 9.97 9.45 12.89
C ASP A 5 8.84 9.28 11.86
N TYR A 6 8.42 8.03 11.64
CA TYR A 6 7.33 7.71 10.73
C TYR A 6 6.07 7.48 11.55
N ASP A 7 5.02 8.22 11.24
CA ASP A 7 3.66 7.85 11.65
C ASP A 7 3.26 6.59 10.88
N ASP A 8 2.50 5.71 11.53
CA ASP A 8 1.98 4.50 10.89
C ASP A 8 0.83 4.79 9.92
N TYR A 9 0.20 5.96 10.05
CA TYR A 9 -0.83 6.46 9.15
C TYR A 9 -0.26 7.52 8.21
N ILE A 10 -0.33 7.26 6.90
CA ILE A 10 0.10 8.21 5.87
C ILE A 10 -1.09 8.61 5.01
N TYR A 11 -1.23 9.92 4.77
CA TYR A 11 -2.22 10.46 3.84
C TYR A 11 -1.77 10.27 2.39
N ILE A 12 -2.62 9.65 1.57
CA ILE A 12 -2.40 9.38 0.16
C ILE A 12 -3.66 9.74 -0.62
N ALA A 13 -3.66 10.93 -1.23
CA ALA A 13 -4.81 11.40 -1.99
C ALA A 13 -5.21 10.46 -3.14
N SER A 14 -4.26 9.74 -3.74
CA SER A 14 -4.52 8.78 -4.83
C SER A 14 -5.36 7.57 -4.42
N THR A 15 -5.58 7.38 -3.11
CA THR A 15 -6.49 6.33 -2.61
C THR A 15 -7.95 6.79 -2.58
N LEU A 16 -8.23 8.09 -2.74
CA LEU A 16 -9.59 8.60 -2.82
C LEU A 16 -10.34 7.92 -3.98
N GLY A 17 -11.60 7.57 -3.75
CA GLY A 17 -12.41 6.70 -4.60
C GLY A 17 -12.53 5.26 -4.10
N PHE A 18 -11.49 4.70 -3.47
CA PHE A 18 -11.56 3.36 -2.86
C PHE A 18 -12.49 3.34 -1.64
N ARG A 19 -12.99 2.15 -1.28
CA ARG A 19 -13.85 1.95 -0.11
C ARG A 19 -13.08 2.03 1.20
N LYS A 20 -13.74 2.60 2.21
CA LYS A 20 -13.19 2.64 3.56
C LYS A 20 -13.05 1.21 4.07
N VAL A 21 -11.84 0.87 4.51
CA VAL A 21 -11.60 -0.35 5.29
C VAL A 21 -12.02 -0.06 6.73
N ASP A 22 -12.66 -1.03 7.37
CA ASP A 22 -13.08 -0.91 8.76
C ASP A 22 -11.89 -0.92 9.75
N ASP A 23 -12.15 -0.57 11.00
CA ASP A 23 -11.10 -0.49 12.03
C ASP A 23 -10.46 -1.85 12.33
N SER A 24 -11.15 -2.97 12.01
CA SER A 24 -10.57 -4.31 12.13
C SER A 24 -9.55 -4.62 11.04
N GLY A 25 -9.60 -3.89 9.92
CA GLY A 25 -8.78 -4.15 8.75
C GLY A 25 -9.17 -5.44 8.03
N LEU A 26 -10.41 -5.91 8.15
CA LEU A 26 -10.87 -7.19 7.58
C LEU A 26 -12.01 -7.02 6.59
N GLU A 27 -12.76 -5.92 6.67
CA GLU A 27 -13.94 -5.68 5.85
C GLU A 27 -13.91 -4.28 5.25
N ILE A 28 -14.72 -4.07 4.21
CA ILE A 28 -14.90 -2.76 3.59
C ILE A 28 -16.32 -2.24 3.84
N ASP A 29 -16.42 -0.96 4.18
CA ASP A 29 -17.70 -0.24 4.19
C ASP A 29 -17.98 0.26 2.76
N ALA A 30 -18.74 -0.52 2.00
CA ALA A 30 -19.10 -0.19 0.62
C ALA A 30 -19.89 1.12 0.48
N SER A 31 -20.46 1.64 1.57
CA SER A 31 -21.22 2.89 1.58
C SER A 31 -20.34 4.13 1.79
N LYS A 32 -19.06 3.93 2.17
CA LYS A 32 -18.13 5.01 2.48
C LYS A 32 -16.87 4.93 1.63
N GLU A 33 -16.45 6.10 1.19
CA GLU A 33 -15.12 6.28 0.59
C GLU A 33 -14.06 6.32 1.70
N THR A 34 -12.83 5.92 1.35
CA THR A 34 -11.68 6.13 2.23
C THR A 34 -11.50 7.61 2.57
N ASP A 35 -10.90 7.88 3.72
CA ASP A 35 -10.48 9.22 4.13
C ASP A 35 -9.10 9.61 3.56
N GLY A 36 -8.53 8.73 2.73
CA GLY A 36 -7.24 8.94 2.07
C GLY A 36 -6.05 8.39 2.87
N TYR A 37 -6.26 7.89 4.09
CA TYR A 37 -5.17 7.39 4.91
C TYR A 37 -4.97 5.88 4.74
N CYS A 38 -3.72 5.43 4.86
CA CYS A 38 -3.42 4.01 4.94
C CYS A 38 -2.33 3.73 5.97
N ASN A 39 -2.25 2.45 6.36
CA ASN A 39 -1.20 1.97 7.24
C ASN A 39 0.06 1.58 6.46
N LEU A 40 1.23 2.00 6.95
CA LEU A 40 2.53 1.58 6.44
C LEU A 40 3.21 0.60 7.41
N TYR A 41 3.71 -0.51 6.87
CA TYR A 41 4.44 -1.54 7.58
C TYR A 41 5.80 -1.78 6.93
N ALA A 42 6.79 -2.24 7.69
CA ALA A 42 7.95 -2.93 7.14
C ALA A 42 8.03 -4.33 7.77
N ASN A 43 8.04 -5.36 6.93
CA ASN A 43 8.02 -6.77 7.35
C ASN A 43 6.88 -7.09 8.32
N ASN A 44 5.69 -6.55 8.04
CA ASN A 44 4.48 -6.68 8.87
C ASN A 44 4.57 -6.03 10.26
N ILE A 45 5.61 -5.23 10.52
CA ILE A 45 5.73 -4.41 11.73
C ILE A 45 5.38 -2.98 11.33
N SER A 46 4.44 -2.36 12.06
CA SER A 46 4.07 -0.97 11.78
C SER A 46 5.30 -0.07 11.94
N VAL A 47 5.49 0.85 10.99
CA VAL A 47 6.73 1.65 10.91
C VAL A 47 6.94 2.53 12.13
N SER A 48 5.88 2.91 12.84
CA SER A 48 5.95 3.67 14.10
C SER A 48 6.58 2.89 15.26
N TYR A 49 6.63 1.55 15.18
CA TYR A 49 7.26 0.68 16.17
C TYR A 49 8.70 0.28 15.83
N LEU A 50 9.22 0.69 14.67
CA LEU A 50 10.56 0.32 14.24
C LEU A 50 11.62 1.24 14.85
N HIS A 51 12.50 0.67 15.67
CA HIS A 51 13.64 1.41 16.24
C HIS A 51 14.74 1.71 15.21
N SER A 52 14.78 0.97 14.11
CA SER A 52 15.71 1.19 13.00
C SER A 52 15.20 0.52 11.73
N MET A 53 15.37 1.18 10.59
CA MET A 53 15.14 0.61 9.26
C MET A 53 16.44 0.60 8.47
N ASN A 54 16.61 -0.41 7.61
CA ASN A 54 17.77 -0.44 6.73
C ASN A 54 17.61 0.59 5.58
N THR A 55 18.71 0.92 4.91
CA THR A 55 18.70 1.93 3.84
C THR A 55 17.77 1.57 2.68
N PHE A 56 17.62 0.28 2.35
CA PHE A 56 16.76 -0.17 1.25
C PHE A 56 15.26 -0.03 1.58
N GLN A 57 14.88 -0.22 2.85
CA GLN A 57 13.54 0.04 3.35
C GLN A 57 13.24 1.54 3.33
N ILE A 58 14.15 2.36 3.85
CA ILE A 58 14.02 3.83 3.82
C ILE A 58 13.86 4.33 2.39
N ASN A 59 14.66 3.81 1.45
CA ASN A 59 14.56 4.16 0.03
C ASN A 59 13.18 3.79 -0.56
N ALA A 60 12.62 2.64 -0.18
CA ALA A 60 11.30 2.22 -0.64
C ALA A 60 10.19 3.12 -0.10
N ILE A 61 10.27 3.53 1.17
CA ILE A 61 9.31 4.45 1.80
C ILE A 61 9.37 5.82 1.11
N HIS A 62 10.57 6.39 0.96
CA HIS A 62 10.72 7.68 0.26
C HIS A 62 10.21 7.63 -1.16
N TYR A 63 10.51 6.56 -1.91
CA TYR A 63 9.98 6.40 -3.26
C TYR A 63 8.44 6.35 -3.26
N PHE A 64 7.84 5.63 -2.32
CA PHE A 64 6.39 5.59 -2.16
C PHE A 64 5.79 6.97 -1.88
N GLU A 65 6.34 7.70 -0.90
CA GLU A 65 5.89 9.06 -0.54
C GLU A 65 5.99 10.04 -1.71
N GLU A 66 7.06 9.94 -2.51
CA GLU A 66 7.31 10.86 -3.63
C GLU A 66 6.54 10.49 -4.91
N ASN A 67 6.09 9.23 -5.06
CA ASN A 67 5.55 8.70 -6.32
C ASN A 67 4.21 7.98 -6.15
N HIS A 68 3.48 8.22 -5.07
CA HIS A 68 2.22 7.53 -4.79
C HIS A 68 1.20 7.66 -5.95
N ASP A 69 1.14 8.80 -6.63
CA ASP A 69 0.24 8.98 -7.79
C ASP A 69 0.54 7.99 -8.93
N GLU A 70 1.82 7.82 -9.30
CA GLU A 70 2.22 6.88 -10.34
C GLU A 70 2.00 5.42 -9.93
N ILE A 71 2.28 5.12 -8.66
CA ILE A 71 2.08 3.80 -8.08
C ILE A 71 0.60 3.41 -8.12
N PHE A 72 -0.28 4.30 -7.67
CA PHE A 72 -1.72 4.06 -7.66
C PHE A 72 -2.31 4.01 -9.07
N PHE A 73 -1.78 4.79 -10.00
CA PHE A 73 -2.13 4.65 -11.41
C PHE A 73 -1.80 3.25 -11.95
N ALA A 74 -0.60 2.73 -11.67
CA ALA A 74 -0.21 1.38 -12.09
C ALA A 74 -1.07 0.28 -11.43
N LEU A 75 -1.34 0.41 -10.12
CA LEU A 75 -2.25 -0.48 -9.39
C LEU A 75 -3.66 -0.47 -10.00
N GLN A 76 -4.19 0.71 -10.31
CA GLN A 76 -5.51 0.87 -10.88
C GLN A 76 -5.63 0.23 -12.27
N LEU A 77 -4.62 0.42 -13.14
CA LEU A 77 -4.58 -0.25 -14.44
C LEU A 77 -4.64 -1.77 -14.30
N PHE A 78 -3.88 -2.34 -13.36
CA PHE A 78 -3.88 -3.79 -13.11
C PHE A 78 -5.18 -4.30 -12.50
N LEU A 79 -5.76 -3.57 -11.56
CA LEU A 79 -7.01 -3.95 -10.92
C LEU A 79 -8.20 -3.89 -11.90
N ASN A 80 -8.19 -2.95 -12.85
CA ASN A 80 -9.18 -2.86 -13.92
C ASN A 80 -9.21 -4.08 -14.85
N GLU A 81 -8.16 -4.91 -14.87
CA GLU A 81 -8.19 -6.19 -15.61
C GLU A 81 -9.03 -7.26 -14.89
N LYS A 82 -9.29 -7.09 -13.59
CA LYS A 82 -9.95 -8.09 -12.72
C LYS A 82 -11.29 -7.65 -12.18
N TYR A 83 -11.51 -6.35 -12.02
CA TYR A 83 -12.73 -5.77 -11.44
C TYR A 83 -13.37 -4.79 -12.42
N THR A 84 -14.69 -4.69 -12.38
CA THR A 84 -15.43 -3.79 -13.29
C THR A 84 -15.27 -2.34 -12.83
N ASN A 85 -15.27 -2.12 -11.51
CA ASN A 85 -15.02 -0.83 -10.91
C ASN A 85 -14.21 -1.02 -9.61
N PRO A 86 -12.87 -1.16 -9.71
CA PRO A 86 -12.01 -1.44 -8.56
C PRO A 86 -12.22 -0.49 -7.39
N GLU A 87 -12.33 0.80 -7.64
CA GLU A 87 -12.52 1.83 -6.61
C GLU A 87 -13.82 1.60 -5.81
N LYS A 88 -14.88 1.14 -6.46
CA LYS A 88 -16.16 0.87 -5.77
C LYS A 88 -16.23 -0.50 -5.12
N GLU A 89 -15.39 -1.43 -5.53
CA GLU A 89 -15.40 -2.84 -5.13
C GLU A 89 -14.30 -3.20 -4.12
N LEU A 90 -13.29 -2.34 -3.98
CA LEU A 90 -12.11 -2.58 -3.17
C LEU A 90 -11.89 -1.48 -2.15
N GLY A 91 -11.38 -1.86 -0.99
CA GLY A 91 -10.80 -0.95 -0.02
C GLY A 91 -9.30 -1.14 0.06
N PHE A 92 -8.56 -0.03 0.00
CA PHE A 92 -7.12 -0.05 0.16
C PHE A 92 -6.77 -0.11 1.65
N ARG A 93 -6.03 -1.14 2.06
CA ARG A 93 -5.76 -1.42 3.47
C ARG A 93 -4.41 -0.88 3.93
N SER A 94 -3.35 -1.22 3.19
CA SER A 94 -1.99 -1.01 3.67
C SER A 94 -0.92 -1.16 2.60
N VAL A 95 0.23 -0.58 2.89
CA VAL A 95 1.51 -0.85 2.21
C VAL A 95 2.43 -1.59 3.19
N ASN A 96 3.11 -2.62 2.71
CA ASN A 96 4.12 -3.35 3.46
C ASN A 96 5.45 -3.37 2.70
N ILE A 97 6.52 -2.84 3.31
CA ILE A 97 7.88 -2.91 2.77
C ILE A 97 8.46 -4.29 3.08
N LEU A 98 8.84 -5.05 2.06
CA LEU A 98 9.29 -6.43 2.19
C LEU A 98 10.81 -6.53 2.45
N ASP A 99 11.26 -7.61 3.12
CA ASP A 99 12.67 -7.94 3.36
C ASP A 99 13.33 -8.58 2.13
N GLU A 100 12.93 -8.14 0.96
CA GLU A 100 13.45 -8.56 -0.32
C GLU A 100 13.73 -7.29 -1.10
N HIS A 101 14.87 -7.20 -1.78
CA HIS A 101 15.28 -5.98 -2.43
C HIS A 101 15.94 -6.22 -3.79
N GLN A 102 15.84 -5.21 -4.66
CA GLN A 102 16.53 -5.15 -5.93
C GLN A 102 17.01 -3.71 -6.16
N ASN A 103 18.25 -3.55 -6.65
CA ASN A 103 18.84 -2.25 -6.97
C ASN A 103 18.68 -1.22 -5.84
N GLU A 104 19.11 -1.60 -4.62
CA GLU A 104 19.14 -0.74 -3.42
C GLU A 104 17.76 -0.31 -2.88
N MET A 105 16.69 -1.03 -3.25
CA MET A 105 15.34 -0.73 -2.81
C MET A 105 14.56 -2.01 -2.54
N CYS A 106 13.86 -2.04 -1.42
CA CYS A 106 12.94 -3.13 -1.08
C CYS A 106 11.74 -3.18 -2.02
N PHE A 107 11.21 -4.38 -2.24
CA PHE A 107 9.89 -4.56 -2.83
C PHE A 107 8.82 -4.06 -1.85
N THR A 108 7.67 -3.66 -2.39
CA THR A 108 6.50 -3.28 -1.61
C THR A 108 5.31 -4.16 -1.94
N GLU A 109 4.49 -4.46 -0.95
CA GLU A 109 3.22 -5.17 -1.12
C GLU A 109 2.08 -4.23 -0.77
N TYR A 110 1.14 -4.08 -1.70
CA TYR A 110 -0.09 -3.31 -1.52
C TYR A 110 -1.22 -4.28 -1.25
N THR A 111 -1.90 -4.11 -0.13
CA THR A 111 -3.03 -4.95 0.27
C THR A 111 -4.35 -4.22 0.04
N PHE A 112 -5.23 -4.87 -0.71
CA PHE A 112 -6.63 -4.48 -0.88
C PHE A 112 -7.55 -5.53 -0.25
N ILE A 113 -8.76 -5.13 0.08
CA ILE A 113 -9.84 -6.02 0.54
C ILE A 113 -11.03 -5.82 -0.40
N ASP A 114 -11.62 -6.91 -0.90
CA ASP A 114 -12.82 -6.84 -1.73
C ASP A 114 -14.12 -6.98 -0.92
N LEU A 115 -15.26 -6.83 -1.60
CA LEU A 115 -16.61 -7.01 -1.03
C LEU A 115 -16.89 -8.42 -0.48
N LYS A 116 -16.01 -9.41 -0.75
CA LYS A 116 -16.10 -10.78 -0.23
C LYS A 116 -15.12 -11.00 0.93
N ASN A 117 -14.53 -9.92 1.47
CA ASN A 117 -13.51 -9.93 2.52
C ASN A 117 -12.25 -10.72 2.12
N GLN A 118 -11.98 -10.87 0.82
CA GLN A 118 -10.76 -11.48 0.33
C GLN A 118 -9.65 -10.43 0.25
N LYS A 119 -8.46 -10.80 0.71
CA LYS A 119 -7.27 -9.95 0.59
C LYS A 119 -6.63 -10.15 -0.78
N ILE A 120 -6.38 -9.05 -1.46
CA ILE A 120 -5.61 -9.00 -2.70
C ILE A 120 -4.28 -8.34 -2.39
N ASN A 121 -3.21 -9.11 -2.47
CA ASN A 121 -1.85 -8.63 -2.29
C ASN A 121 -1.21 -8.44 -3.66
N ILE A 122 -0.65 -7.24 -3.89
CA ILE A 122 0.05 -6.90 -5.13
C ILE A 122 1.47 -6.51 -4.77
N LYS A 123 2.43 -7.36 -5.16
CA LYS A 123 3.86 -7.08 -5.02
C LYS A 123 4.33 -6.16 -6.14
N MET A 124 5.10 -5.14 -5.78
CA MET A 124 5.67 -4.17 -6.71
C MET A 124 7.13 -3.89 -6.40
N HIS A 125 7.88 -3.50 -7.44
CA HIS A 125 9.15 -2.79 -7.32
C HIS A 125 8.95 -1.41 -7.93
N LYS A 126 9.07 -0.36 -7.12
CA LYS A 126 8.71 1.00 -7.53
C LYS A 126 7.26 1.04 -8.05
N ASN A 127 7.04 1.60 -9.23
CA ASN A 127 5.75 1.65 -9.92
C ASN A 127 5.49 0.44 -10.85
N ARG A 128 6.23 -0.68 -10.68
CA ARG A 128 6.09 -1.87 -11.52
C ARG A 128 5.57 -3.07 -10.74
N ILE A 129 4.52 -3.70 -11.24
CA ILE A 129 3.95 -4.91 -10.66
C ILE A 129 4.86 -6.10 -10.96
N ILE A 130 5.12 -6.90 -9.93
CA ILE A 130 5.87 -8.15 -10.01
C ILE A 130 4.86 -9.28 -10.02
N THR A 131 4.71 -9.93 -11.17
CA THR A 131 3.95 -11.17 -11.30
C THR A 131 4.92 -12.34 -11.29
N ASP A 132 4.81 -13.20 -10.29
CA ASP A 132 5.49 -14.49 -10.35
C ASP A 132 4.87 -15.29 -11.51
N LYS A 133 5.73 -15.76 -12.43
CA LYS A 133 5.35 -16.62 -13.55
C LYS A 133 5.19 -18.06 -13.10
#